data_AF-B8Y9D8-F1
#
_entry.id   AF-B8Y9D8-F1
#
_cell.length_a   1.000
_cell.length_b   1.000
_cell.length_c   1.000
_cell.angle_alpha   90.00
_cell.angle_beta   90.00
_cell.angle_gamma   90.00
#
_symmetry.space_group_name_H-M   'P 1'
#
loop_
_entity.id
_entity.type
_entity.pdbx_description
1 polymer ?
#
loop_
_entity_poly.entity_id
_entity_poly.type
_entity_poly.pdbx_seq_one_letter_code
_entity_poly.pdbx_strand_id
1 'polypeptide(L)'
;NSLNFSLMFFSDPLSAPLLVLTTWLLPLMLMASQHHLSKEPLIRKKLYITMLTMLQTFLIMTFTATELISFYILFEATLVPTLIIITRWGNQTERLNAGLYFLFY
;
A
#
# COMPACT_ATOMS: atom_id res chain seq x y z
N ASN A 1 1.60 -11.47 -24.93
CA ASN A 1 2.85 -11.98 -24.33
C ASN A 1 2.83 -11.71 -22.85
N SER A 2 2.61 -12.77 -22.10
CA SER A 2 2.53 -12.75 -20.67
C SER A 2 3.88 -13.20 -20.10
N LEU A 3 4.42 -12.47 -19.11
CA LEU A 3 5.74 -12.73 -18.53
C LEU A 3 5.57 -13.62 -17.28
N ASN A 4 5.81 -14.92 -17.45
CA ASN A 4 5.87 -15.87 -16.34
C ASN A 4 7.25 -15.80 -15.67
N PHE A 5 7.32 -15.38 -14.40
CA PHE A 5 8.58 -15.35 -13.64
C PHE A 5 8.81 -16.64 -12.85
N SER A 6 7.76 -17.14 -12.18
CA SER A 6 7.79 -18.38 -11.41
C SER A 6 6.39 -18.97 -11.27
N LEU A 7 6.26 -20.14 -10.64
CA LEU A 7 4.94 -20.71 -10.32
C LEU A 7 4.06 -19.78 -9.48
N MET A 8 4.66 -18.86 -8.71
CA MET A 8 3.92 -17.93 -7.86
C MET A 8 3.75 -16.55 -8.49
N PHE A 9 4.66 -16.12 -9.36
CA PHE A 9 4.69 -14.76 -9.89
C PHE A 9 4.59 -14.68 -11.41
N PHE A 10 3.71 -13.79 -11.85
CA PHE A 10 3.37 -13.58 -13.24
C PHE A 10 3.01 -12.12 -13.51
N SER A 11 3.30 -11.63 -14.71
CA SER A 11 2.78 -10.35 -15.16
C SER A 11 2.18 -10.40 -16.56
N ASP A 12 1.01 -9.79 -16.68
CA ASP A 12 0.24 -9.64 -17.89
C ASP A 12 0.27 -8.19 -18.37
N PRO A 13 -0.11 -7.92 -19.63
CA PRO A 13 -0.28 -6.55 -20.10
C PRO A 13 -1.33 -5.75 -19.29
N LEU A 14 -2.19 -6.41 -18.50
CA LEU A 14 -3.09 -5.76 -17.54
C LEU A 14 -2.38 -5.37 -16.23
N SER A 15 -1.56 -6.26 -15.65
CA SER A 15 -0.89 -6.01 -14.37
C SER A 15 0.37 -5.14 -14.52
N ALA A 16 1.03 -5.15 -15.68
CA ALA A 16 2.22 -4.35 -15.92
C ALA A 16 1.99 -2.82 -15.75
N PRO A 17 0.94 -2.19 -16.33
CA PRO A 17 0.64 -0.78 -16.07
C PRO A 17 0.36 -0.48 -14.60
N LEU A 18 -0.34 -1.38 -13.90
CA LEU A 18 -0.66 -1.23 -12.47
C LEU A 18 0.61 -1.29 -11.61
N LEU A 19 1.53 -2.21 -11.92
CA LEU A 19 2.83 -2.30 -11.25
C LEU A 19 3.68 -1.04 -11.46
N VAL A 20 3.75 -0.54 -12.69
CA VAL A 20 4.44 0.73 -12.98
C VAL A 20 3.80 1.89 -12.21
N LEU A 21 2.48 1.95 -12.14
CA LEU A 21 1.79 2.98 -11.36
C LEU A 21 2.11 2.87 -9.86
N THR A 22 2.08 1.66 -9.28
CA THR A 22 2.36 1.45 -7.85
C THR A 22 3.79 1.82 -7.48
N THR A 23 4.76 1.51 -8.35
CA THR A 23 6.16 1.88 -8.15
C THR A 23 6.38 3.38 -8.25
N TRP A 24 5.68 4.02 -9.19
CA TRP A 24 5.71 5.46 -9.39
C TRP A 24 5.07 6.23 -8.22
N LEU A 25 4.00 5.71 -7.62
CA LEU A 25 3.28 6.42 -6.55
C LEU A 25 4.10 6.58 -5.27
N LEU A 26 5.00 5.66 -4.92
CA LEU A 26 5.76 5.76 -3.67
C LEU A 26 6.59 7.04 -3.54
N PRO A 27 7.46 7.42 -4.51
CA PRO A 27 8.21 8.67 -4.41
C PRO A 27 7.29 9.90 -4.36
N LEU A 28 6.16 9.89 -5.07
CA LEU A 28 5.18 10.98 -5.02
C LEU A 28 4.56 11.11 -3.62
N MET A 29 4.16 10.01 -3.01
CA MET A 29 3.61 10.00 -1.64
C MET A 29 4.63 10.46 -0.60
N LEU A 30 5.91 10.10 -0.77
CA LEU A 30 6.99 10.60 0.09
C LEU A 30 7.14 12.12 -0.05
N MET A 31 7.16 12.67 -1.27
CA MET A 31 7.26 14.12 -1.47
C MET A 31 6.06 14.87 -0.85
N ALA A 32 4.83 14.37 -1.06
CA ALA A 32 3.62 15.00 -0.53
C ALA A 32 3.55 14.98 1.02
N SER A 33 4.00 13.90 1.65
CA SER A 33 3.88 13.71 3.10
C SER A 33 4.95 14.43 3.93
N GLN A 34 6.08 14.82 3.33
CA GLN A 34 7.20 15.49 4.02
C GLN A 34 6.78 16.75 4.78
N HIS A 35 5.94 17.60 4.18
CA HIS A 35 5.51 18.85 4.79
C HIS A 35 4.62 18.61 6.02
N HIS A 36 3.64 17.70 5.89
CA HIS A 36 2.73 17.34 6.97
C HIS A 36 3.45 16.67 8.15
N LEU A 37 4.42 15.81 7.85
CA LEU A 37 5.19 15.10 8.87
C LEU A 37 6.28 15.96 9.52
N SER A 38 6.58 17.16 9.01
CA SER A 38 7.72 17.99 9.47
C SER A 38 7.79 18.18 10.99
N LYS A 39 6.63 18.33 11.65
CA LYS A 39 6.49 18.53 13.09
C LYS A 39 6.51 17.25 13.94
N GLU A 40 6.43 16.07 13.32
CA GLU A 40 6.44 14.78 14.04
C GLU A 40 7.86 14.35 14.45
N PRO A 41 8.02 13.62 15.57
CA PRO A 41 9.30 13.07 16.00
C PRO A 41 9.85 12.07 14.97
N LEU A 42 11.18 11.95 14.93
CA LEU A 42 11.90 11.12 13.96
C LEU A 42 11.43 9.65 13.93
N ILE A 43 11.10 9.09 15.09
CA ILE A 43 10.61 7.70 15.21
C ILE A 43 9.29 7.54 14.45
N ARG A 44 8.36 8.49 14.59
CA ARG A 44 7.06 8.43 13.91
C ARG A 44 7.18 8.68 12.41
N LYS A 45 8.11 9.54 11.97
CA LYS A 45 8.46 9.70 10.55
C LYS A 45 8.95 8.39 9.94
N LYS A 46 9.88 7.71 10.62
CA LYS A 46 10.38 6.40 10.19
C LYS A 46 9.25 5.37 10.10
N LEU A 47 8.39 5.30 11.14
CA LEU A 47 7.24 4.40 11.13
C LEU A 47 6.31 4.67 9.93
N TYR A 48 5.98 5.93 9.65
CA TYR A 48 5.15 6.27 8.49
C TYR A 48 5.75 5.79 7.17
N ILE A 49 7.06 6.04 6.97
CA ILE A 49 7.76 5.58 5.77
C ILE A 49 7.76 4.05 5.69
N THR A 50 7.99 3.35 6.81
CA THR A 50 7.94 1.88 6.83
C THR A 50 6.55 1.34 6.49
N MET A 51 5.48 2.03 6.91
CA MET A 51 4.11 1.62 6.56
C MET A 51 3.84 1.82 5.07
N LEU A 52 4.31 2.93 4.47
CA LEU A 52 4.20 3.16 3.02
C LEU A 52 4.99 2.12 2.21
N THR A 53 6.20 1.77 2.64
CA THR A 53 6.99 0.73 1.95
C THR A 53 6.34 -0.65 2.09
N MET A 54 5.80 -0.99 3.27
CA MET A 54 5.07 -2.25 3.47
C MET A 54 3.83 -2.33 2.59
N LEU A 55 3.06 -1.24 2.49
CA LEU A 55 1.92 -1.14 1.59
C LEU A 55 2.32 -1.38 0.13
N GLN A 56 3.42 -0.75 -0.32
CA GLN A 56 3.92 -0.94 -1.68
C GLN A 56 4.35 -2.39 -1.93
N THR A 57 5.04 -3.02 -0.98
CA THR A 57 5.44 -4.43 -1.13
C THR A 57 4.24 -5.35 -1.27
N PHE A 58 3.16 -5.12 -0.51
CA PHE A 58 1.95 -5.91 -0.65
C PHE A 58 1.29 -5.70 -2.01
N LEU A 59 1.16 -4.45 -2.49
CA LEU A 59 0.58 -4.17 -3.80
C LEU A 59 1.36 -4.78 -4.97
N ILE A 60 2.69 -4.77 -4.90
CA ILE A 60 3.52 -5.41 -5.94
C ILE A 60 3.27 -6.92 -5.93
N MET A 61 3.20 -7.54 -4.75
CA MET A 61 2.88 -8.96 -4.64
C MET A 61 1.44 -9.28 -5.07
N THR A 62 0.45 -8.43 -4.79
CA THR A 62 -0.94 -8.65 -5.25
C THR A 62 -1.04 -8.67 -6.77
N PHE A 63 -0.43 -7.70 -7.45
CA PHE A 63 -0.55 -7.61 -8.92
C PHE A 63 0.30 -8.64 -9.66
N THR A 64 1.22 -9.31 -8.96
CA THR A 64 2.03 -10.39 -9.53
C THR A 64 1.57 -11.79 -9.13
N ALA A 65 0.60 -11.91 -8.22
CA ALA A 65 0.10 -13.19 -7.74
C ALA A 65 -0.60 -13.98 -8.87
N THR A 66 -0.20 -15.23 -9.03
CA THR A 66 -0.76 -16.19 -10.01
C THR A 66 -2.06 -16.83 -9.54
N GLU A 67 -2.08 -17.30 -8.29
CA GLU A 67 -3.22 -17.99 -7.68
C GLU A 67 -4.22 -16.99 -7.06
N LEU A 68 -5.52 -17.24 -7.25
CA LEU A 68 -6.57 -16.35 -6.75
C LEU A 68 -6.58 -16.27 -5.21
N ILE A 69 -6.20 -17.34 -4.52
CA ILE A 69 -6.14 -17.37 -3.06
C ILE A 69 -4.97 -16.51 -2.55
N SER A 70 -3.80 -16.58 -3.20
CA SER A 70 -2.66 -15.74 -2.81
C SER A 70 -2.94 -14.27 -3.12
N PHE A 71 -3.60 -13.98 -4.26
CA PHE A 71 -4.11 -12.66 -4.58
C PHE A 71 -5.01 -12.12 -3.45
N TYR A 72 -6.01 -12.91 -3.02
CA TYR A 72 -6.95 -12.49 -1.98
C TYR A 72 -6.26 -12.22 -0.62
N ILE A 73 -5.37 -13.11 -0.17
CA ILE A 73 -4.65 -12.93 1.09
C ILE A 73 -3.78 -11.67 1.05
N LEU A 74 -3.05 -11.46 -0.06
CA LEU A 74 -2.21 -10.29 -0.23
C LEU A 74 -3.04 -9.01 -0.36
N PHE A 75 -4.22 -9.09 -0.97
CA PHE A 75 -5.14 -7.97 -1.11
C PHE A 75 -5.66 -7.53 0.26
N GLU A 76 -6.15 -8.46 1.08
CA GLU A 76 -6.55 -8.20 2.47
C GLU A 76 -5.38 -7.69 3.33
N ALA A 77 -4.16 -8.19 3.08
CA ALA A 77 -2.97 -7.70 3.77
C ALA A 77 -2.68 -6.21 3.50
N THR A 78 -3.11 -5.64 2.37
CA THR A 78 -2.98 -4.20 2.10
C THR A 78 -3.88 -3.33 3.00
N LEU A 79 -4.96 -3.89 3.56
CA LEU A 79 -5.86 -3.18 4.46
C LEU A 79 -5.18 -2.80 5.78
N VAL A 80 -4.24 -3.61 6.26
CA VAL A 80 -3.58 -3.37 7.55
C VAL A 80 -2.69 -2.11 7.49
N PRO A 81 -1.74 -1.95 6.54
CA PRO A 81 -0.95 -0.73 6.45
C PRO A 81 -1.79 0.52 6.16
N THR A 82 -2.79 0.41 5.29
CA THR A 82 -3.68 1.54 4.94
C THR A 82 -4.48 2.01 6.15
N LEU A 83 -5.09 1.09 6.91
CA LEU A 83 -5.84 1.43 8.12
C LEU A 83 -4.96 2.12 9.16
N ILE A 84 -3.74 1.62 9.37
CA ILE A 84 -2.81 2.23 10.33
C ILE A 84 -2.44 3.65 9.86
N ILE A 85 -2.23 3.87 8.57
CA ILE A 85 -1.96 5.20 8.02
C ILE A 85 -3.14 6.17 8.29
N ILE A 86 -4.37 5.75 7.96
CA ILE A 86 -5.59 6.57 8.10
C ILE A 86 -5.84 6.92 9.58
N THR A 87 -5.86 5.91 10.45
CA THR A 87 -6.22 6.08 11.87
C THR A 87 -5.17 6.85 12.66
N ARG A 88 -3.88 6.69 12.33
CA ARG A 88 -2.78 7.29 13.10
C ARG A 88 -2.36 8.67 12.60
N TRP A 89 -2.23 8.85 11.28
CA TRP A 89 -1.75 10.09 10.67
C TRP A 89 -2.83 10.91 9.95
N GLY A 90 -4.10 10.48 9.97
CA GLY A 90 -5.21 11.33 9.55
C GLY A 90 -5.36 12.56 10.45
N ASN A 91 -5.63 13.73 9.88
CA ASN A 91 -5.68 14.99 10.63
C ASN A 91 -7.04 15.25 11.32
N GLN A 92 -8.12 14.69 10.79
CA GLN A 92 -9.48 14.92 11.27
C GLN A 92 -9.90 13.91 12.35
N THR A 93 -10.81 14.32 13.24
CA THR A 93 -11.38 13.46 14.30
C THR A 93 -12.15 12.27 13.74
N GLU A 94 -12.78 12.43 12.58
CA GLU A 94 -13.56 11.39 11.88
C GLU A 94 -12.70 10.26 11.29
N ARG A 95 -11.36 10.34 11.38
CA ARG A 95 -10.43 9.32 10.85
C ARG A 95 -10.67 7.92 11.40
N LEU A 96 -11.16 7.80 12.63
CA LEU A 96 -11.48 6.50 13.22
C LEU A 96 -12.73 5.90 12.58
N ASN A 97 -13.77 6.71 12.36
CA ASN A 97 -14.98 6.27 11.68
C ASN A 97 -14.67 5.91 10.22
N ALA A 98 -13.89 6.74 9.52
CA ALA A 98 -13.45 6.45 8.15
C ALA A 98 -12.64 5.14 8.07
N GLY A 99 -11.77 4.87 9.05
CA GLY A 99 -11.02 3.62 9.15
C GLY A 99 -11.91 2.40 9.39
N LEU A 100 -12.97 2.54 10.21
CA LEU A 100 -13.96 1.47 10.43
C LEU A 100 -14.77 1.21 9.15
N TYR A 101 -15.25 2.25 8.48
CA TYR A 101 -15.95 2.10 7.20
C TYR A 101 -15.06 1.42 6.14
N PHE A 102 -13.78 1.78 6.09
CA PHE A 102 -12.84 1.17 5.15
C PHE A 102 -12.56 -0.32 5.42
N LEU A 103 -12.59 -0.76 6.68
CA LEU A 103 -12.32 -2.16 7.03
C LEU A 103 -13.56 -3.06 6.90
N PHE A 104 -14.74 -2.54 7.19
CA PHE A 104 -15.97 -3.32 7.23
C PHE A 104 -16.77 -3.32 5.92
N TYR A 105 -16.40 -2.46 4.97
CA TYR A 105 -16.97 -2.43 3.63
C TYR A 105 -16.15 -3.29 2.68
#